data_AF-A0A7N1A497-F1
#
_entry.id   AF-A0A7N1A497-F1
#
_cell.length_a   1.000
_cell.length_b   1.000
_cell.length_c   1.000
_cell.angle_alpha   90.00
_cell.angle_beta   90.00
_cell.angle_gamma   90.00
#
_symmetry.space_group_name_H-M   'P 1'
#
loop_
_entity.id
_entity.type
_entity.pdbx_description
1 polymer ?
#
loop_
_entity_poly.entity_id
_entity_poly.type
_entity_poly.pdbx_seq_one_letter_code
_entity_poly.pdbx_strand_id
1 'polypeptide(L)'
;MQRVDWSLYSMNPGEFFTPAFLNAIHDGSEGAICSIVTELFPGIYEFEIFRRDFCQRLIEESDLMENWVFHTRSDPIRAASAPRESGLVLSDFGMKSMLNQMMRDYIRPVAAVLFPEFGGASLDRQQSFALMYGYIGYPEG
;
A
#
# COMPACT_ATOMS: atom_id res chain seq x y z
N MET A 1 -8.13 4.10 -25.37
CA MET A 1 -7.27 4.97 -24.54
C MET A 1 -7.76 4.82 -23.11
N GLN A 2 -7.13 3.95 -22.30
CA GLN A 2 -7.48 3.83 -20.88
C GLN A 2 -7.04 5.10 -20.14
N ARG A 3 -7.87 5.58 -19.23
CA ARG A 3 -7.66 6.84 -18.49
C ARG A 3 -6.84 6.52 -17.26
N VAL A 4 -5.65 7.12 -17.15
CA VAL A 4 -4.81 7.06 -15.94
C VAL A 4 -5.53 7.80 -14.81
N ASP A 5 -5.65 7.15 -13.65
CA ASP A 5 -6.19 7.79 -12.44
C ASP A 5 -5.09 8.53 -11.69
N TRP A 6 -4.88 9.79 -12.06
CA TRP A 6 -3.89 10.67 -11.45
C TRP A 6 -4.10 10.90 -9.94
N SER A 7 -5.30 10.65 -9.42
CA SER A 7 -5.57 10.85 -7.98
C SER A 7 -4.81 9.86 -7.10
N LEU A 8 -4.42 8.68 -7.61
CA LEU A 8 -3.63 7.69 -6.87
C LEU A 8 -2.18 8.13 -6.64
N TYR A 9 -1.67 9.06 -7.43
CA TYR A 9 -0.26 9.47 -7.41
C TYR A 9 0.02 10.63 -6.45
N SER A 10 -1.03 11.22 -5.87
CA SER A 10 -0.95 12.27 -4.86
C SER A 10 -1.68 11.83 -3.60
N MET A 11 -1.19 12.23 -2.43
CA MET A 11 -1.82 11.84 -1.17
C MET A 11 -3.22 12.46 -1.05
N ASN A 12 -4.25 11.62 -1.02
CA ASN A 12 -5.63 12.02 -0.75
C ASN A 12 -6.22 11.16 0.39
N PRO A 13 -6.01 11.57 1.65
CA PRO A 13 -6.34 10.73 2.80
C PRO A 13 -7.81 10.33 2.84
N GLY A 14 -8.72 11.26 2.52
CA GLY A 14 -10.17 11.05 2.55
C GLY A 14 -10.68 10.06 1.50
N GLU A 15 -9.95 9.87 0.41
CA GLU A 15 -10.26 8.87 -0.61
C GLU A 15 -9.55 7.54 -0.39
N PHE A 16 -8.48 7.50 0.39
CA PHE A 16 -7.65 6.30 0.55
C PHE A 16 -8.04 5.51 1.78
N PHE A 17 -8.29 6.20 2.89
CA PHE A 17 -8.42 5.60 4.20
C PHE A 17 -9.86 5.56 4.70
N THR A 18 -10.15 4.56 5.55
CA THR A 18 -11.44 4.49 6.22
C THR A 18 -11.63 5.70 7.14
N PRO A 19 -12.86 6.20 7.31
CA PRO A 19 -13.12 7.30 8.24
C PRO A 19 -12.68 6.99 9.67
N ALA A 20 -12.85 5.73 10.11
CA ALA A 20 -12.43 5.29 11.44
C ALA A 20 -10.90 5.41 11.61
N PHE A 21 -10.12 4.92 10.64
CA PHE A 21 -8.67 5.05 10.66
C PHE A 21 -8.24 6.51 10.69
N LEU A 22 -8.77 7.35 9.78
CA LEU A 22 -8.42 8.77 9.74
C LEU A 22 -8.71 9.49 11.04
N ASN A 23 -9.89 9.27 11.62
CA ASN A 23 -10.28 9.90 12.87
C ASN A 23 -9.34 9.51 14.01
N ALA A 24 -8.94 8.23 14.08
CA ALA A 24 -7.98 7.77 15.09
C ALA A 24 -6.60 8.41 14.93
N ILE A 25 -6.11 8.54 13.69
CA ILE A 25 -4.83 9.22 13.41
C ILE A 25 -4.90 10.71 13.71
N HIS A 26 -6.03 11.37 13.41
CA HIS A 26 -6.24 12.78 13.70
C HIS A 26 -6.38 13.08 15.19
N ASP A 27 -7.03 12.20 15.95
CA ASP A 27 -7.09 12.27 17.41
C ASP A 27 -5.67 12.10 18.00
N GLY A 28 -4.92 11.11 17.50
CA GLY A 28 -3.51 10.91 17.83
C GLY A 28 -3.26 10.35 19.23
N SER A 29 -4.29 10.10 20.05
CA SER A 29 -4.13 9.41 21.33
C SER A 29 -3.90 7.91 21.14
N GLU A 30 -3.17 7.31 22.07
CA GLU A 30 -3.01 5.85 22.15
C GLU A 30 -4.37 5.15 22.22
N GLY A 31 -5.32 5.70 22.99
CA GLY A 31 -6.66 5.15 23.13
C GLY A 31 -7.42 5.11 21.80
N ALA A 32 -7.34 6.16 20.98
CA ALA A 32 -7.98 6.19 19.67
C ALA A 32 -7.34 5.19 18.69
N ILE A 33 -6.01 5.10 18.67
CA ILE A 33 -5.30 4.13 17.81
C ILE A 33 -5.60 2.69 18.26
N CYS A 34 -5.56 2.40 19.55
CA CYS A 34 -5.89 1.08 20.08
C CYS A 34 -7.37 0.72 19.85
N SER A 35 -8.27 1.70 19.70
CA SER A 35 -9.69 1.44 19.44
C SER A 35 -9.98 0.85 18.05
N ILE A 36 -9.09 1.06 17.08
CA ILE A 36 -9.23 0.56 15.70
C ILE A 36 -8.40 -0.70 15.45
N VAL A 37 -7.58 -1.13 16.41
CA VAL A 37 -6.65 -2.25 16.29
C VAL A 37 -7.12 -3.45 17.10
N THR A 38 -7.01 -4.64 16.51
CA THR A 38 -7.19 -5.92 17.20
C THR A 38 -5.87 -6.69 17.20
N GLU A 39 -5.40 -7.11 18.37
CA GLU A 39 -4.25 -8.00 18.48
C GLU A 39 -4.68 -9.45 18.24
N LEU A 40 -4.18 -10.05 17.17
CA LEU A 40 -4.47 -11.45 16.83
C LEU A 40 -3.53 -12.42 17.56
N PHE A 41 -2.27 -12.01 17.71
CA PHE A 41 -1.20 -12.70 18.43
C PHE A 41 -0.24 -11.66 19.02
N PRO A 42 0.61 -12.01 20.01
CA PRO A 42 1.57 -11.08 20.58
C PRO A 42 2.40 -10.35 19.50
N GLY A 43 2.20 -9.04 19.38
CA GLY A 43 2.88 -8.19 18.39
C GLY A 43 2.35 -8.29 16.94
N ILE A 44 1.23 -8.98 16.72
CA ILE A 44 0.54 -9.07 15.42
C ILE A 44 -0.83 -8.41 15.53
N TYR A 45 -0.99 -7.34 14.76
CA TYR A 45 -2.14 -6.45 14.83
C TYR A 45 -2.89 -6.42 13.49
N GLU A 46 -4.21 -6.44 13.55
CA GLU A 46 -5.12 -6.30 12.42
C GLU A 46 -6.00 -5.06 12.60
N PHE A 47 -6.21 -4.30 11.52
CA PHE A 47 -7.08 -3.13 11.49
C PHE A 47 -7.48 -2.77 10.05
N GLU A 48 -8.66 -2.13 9.91
CA GLU A 48 -9.17 -1.69 8.62
C GLU A 48 -8.62 -0.31 8.25
N ILE A 49 -7.65 -0.29 7.34
CA ILE A 49 -6.96 0.95 6.94
C ILE A 49 -7.52 1.57 5.65
N PHE A 50 -7.73 0.77 4.61
CA PHE A 50 -8.05 1.27 3.27
C PHE A 50 -9.51 1.12 2.93
N ARG A 51 -10.03 2.08 2.18
CA ARG A 51 -11.36 1.96 1.60
C ARG A 51 -11.34 0.98 0.43
N ARG A 52 -12.44 0.26 0.24
CA ARG A 52 -12.59 -0.71 -0.86
C ARG A 52 -12.43 -0.06 -2.25
N ASP A 53 -12.97 1.14 -2.45
CA ASP A 53 -12.87 1.88 -3.71
C ASP A 53 -11.42 2.28 -4.03
N PHE A 54 -10.63 2.68 -3.03
CA PHE A 54 -9.20 2.88 -3.19
C PHE A 54 -8.48 1.58 -3.60
N CYS A 55 -8.74 0.47 -2.89
CA CYS A 55 -8.12 -0.81 -3.23
C CYS A 55 -8.44 -1.23 -4.68
N GLN A 56 -9.70 -1.08 -5.11
CA GLN A 56 -10.13 -1.37 -6.47
C GLN A 56 -9.34 -0.54 -7.49
N ARG A 57 -9.25 0.78 -7.31
CA ARG A 57 -8.51 1.68 -8.21
C ARG A 57 -7.02 1.35 -8.25
N LEU A 58 -6.43 1.01 -7.10
CA LEU A 58 -5.02 0.61 -7.03
C LEU A 58 -4.74 -0.71 -7.76
N ILE A 59 -5.65 -1.67 -7.67
CA ILE A 59 -5.58 -2.94 -8.42
C ILE A 59 -5.66 -2.65 -9.92
N GLU A 60 -6.67 -1.89 -10.35
CA GLU A 60 -6.86 -1.53 -11.76
C GLU A 60 -5.64 -0.82 -12.34
N GLU A 61 -5.08 0.16 -11.62
CA GLU A 61 -3.88 0.88 -12.04
C GLU A 61 -2.63 -0.03 -12.09
N SER A 62 -2.52 -0.98 -11.15
CA SER A 62 -1.43 -1.97 -11.15
C SER A 62 -1.53 -2.90 -12.37
N ASP A 63 -2.72 -3.39 -12.69
CA ASP A 63 -2.96 -4.23 -13.86
C ASP A 63 -2.62 -3.49 -15.17
N LEU A 64 -3.01 -2.21 -15.27
CA LEU A 64 -2.68 -1.36 -16.41
C LEU A 64 -1.17 -1.21 -16.58
N MET A 65 -0.46 -0.96 -15.48
CA MET A 65 0.99 -0.79 -15.49
C MET A 65 1.70 -2.10 -15.85
N GLU A 66 1.26 -3.23 -15.32
CA GLU A 66 1.86 -4.53 -15.60
C GLU A 66 1.71 -4.89 -17.08
N ASN A 67 0.50 -4.69 -17.62
CA ASN A 67 0.25 -4.85 -19.05
C ASN A 67 1.14 -3.92 -19.89
N TRP A 68 1.30 -2.66 -19.48
CA TRP A 68 2.17 -1.72 -20.19
C TRP A 68 3.64 -2.16 -20.17
N VAL A 69 4.17 -2.56 -19.02
CA VAL A 69 5.55 -3.08 -18.88
C VAL A 69 5.77 -4.28 -19.81
N PHE A 70 4.82 -5.22 -19.82
CA PHE A 70 4.87 -6.40 -20.67
C PHE A 70 4.93 -6.06 -22.17
N HIS A 71 4.09 -5.13 -22.63
CA HIS A 71 4.01 -4.78 -24.06
C HIS A 71 5.14 -3.86 -24.53
N THR A 72 5.68 -3.02 -23.66
CA THR A 72 6.71 -2.03 -24.03
C THR A 72 8.14 -2.48 -23.77
N ARG A 73 8.35 -3.60 -23.06
CA ARG A 73 9.67 -4.05 -22.56
C ARG A 73 10.37 -2.95 -21.78
N SER A 74 9.61 -2.23 -20.97
CA SER A 74 10.13 -1.12 -20.17
C SER A 74 10.91 -1.67 -18.99
N ASP A 75 12.24 -1.64 -19.10
CA ASP A 75 13.20 -2.02 -18.04
C ASP A 75 13.15 -1.19 -16.73
N PRO A 76 12.67 0.08 -16.66
CA PRO A 76 12.80 0.85 -15.42
C PRO A 76 11.83 0.43 -14.30
N ILE A 77 10.82 -0.41 -14.59
CA ILE A 77 9.87 -0.90 -13.58
C ILE A 77 10.31 -2.28 -13.13
N ARG A 78 10.79 -2.38 -11.88
CA ARG A 78 11.26 -3.65 -11.35
C ARG A 78 10.09 -4.55 -10.98
N ALA A 79 10.24 -5.82 -11.33
CA ALA A 79 9.39 -6.87 -10.77
C ALA A 79 9.67 -7.00 -9.26
N ALA A 80 8.59 -7.19 -8.48
CA ALA A 80 8.70 -7.32 -7.04
C ALA A 80 9.33 -8.65 -6.57
N SER A 81 9.35 -9.69 -7.42
CA SER A 81 9.92 -11.01 -7.08
C SER A 81 10.39 -11.83 -8.31
N ALA A 82 11.22 -12.84 -8.07
CA ALA A 82 11.66 -13.85 -9.04
C ALA A 82 11.47 -15.28 -8.46
N PRO A 83 11.18 -16.31 -9.29
CA PRO A 83 11.15 -16.29 -10.74
C PRO A 83 9.71 -16.16 -11.27
N ARG A 84 9.40 -15.00 -11.87
CA ARG A 84 8.19 -14.74 -12.69
C ARG A 84 6.87 -15.15 -12.05
N GLU A 85 6.22 -14.24 -11.32
CA GLU A 85 4.77 -14.07 -11.39
C GLU A 85 4.36 -12.87 -10.56
N SER A 86 3.95 -11.83 -11.30
CA SER A 86 3.00 -10.83 -10.86
C SER A 86 3.38 -10.02 -9.63
N GLY A 87 4.16 -8.97 -9.88
CA GLY A 87 4.26 -7.89 -8.92
C GLY A 87 5.02 -6.68 -9.42
N LEU A 88 4.55 -5.51 -9.01
CA LEU A 88 5.07 -4.22 -9.42
C LEU A 88 5.57 -3.43 -8.22
N VAL A 89 6.79 -2.91 -8.30
CA VAL A 89 7.28 -1.93 -7.34
C VAL A 89 6.57 -0.59 -7.58
N LEU A 90 5.64 -0.23 -6.70
CA LEU A 90 4.80 0.97 -6.82
C LEU A 90 5.63 2.26 -6.89
N SER A 91 6.79 2.25 -6.23
CA SER A 91 7.71 3.40 -6.23
C SER A 91 8.37 3.66 -7.60
N ASP A 92 8.44 2.65 -8.48
CA ASP A 92 9.15 2.76 -9.76
C ASP A 92 8.31 3.45 -10.85
N PHE A 93 7.00 3.56 -10.68
CA PHE A 93 6.11 4.21 -11.67
C PHE A 93 5.40 5.46 -11.16
N GLY A 94 5.94 6.09 -10.11
CA GLY A 94 5.54 7.46 -9.72
C GLY A 94 4.84 7.59 -8.36
N MET A 95 4.55 6.49 -7.66
CA MET A 95 3.85 6.55 -6.36
C MET A 95 4.77 6.81 -5.17
N LYS A 96 6.10 6.88 -5.37
CA LYS A 96 7.10 6.98 -4.29
C LYS A 96 6.84 8.13 -3.31
N SER A 97 6.54 9.33 -3.82
CA SER A 97 6.31 10.51 -2.97
C SER A 97 5.07 10.34 -2.10
N MET A 98 3.96 9.89 -2.71
CA MET A 98 2.71 9.62 -2.03
C MET A 98 2.90 8.54 -0.96
N LEU A 99 3.57 7.43 -1.28
CA LEU A 99 3.82 6.34 -0.33
C LEU A 99 4.74 6.73 0.83
N ASN A 100 5.76 7.57 0.56
CA ASN A 100 6.60 8.13 1.61
C ASN A 100 5.78 9.00 2.57
N GLN A 101 4.87 9.82 2.03
CA GLN A 101 3.95 10.62 2.83
C GLN A 101 2.99 9.73 3.63
N MET A 102 2.42 8.70 3.00
CA MET A 102 1.54 7.73 3.64
C MET A 102 2.21 7.06 4.86
N MET A 103 3.42 6.52 4.67
CA MET A 103 4.20 5.91 5.75
C MET A 103 4.45 6.93 6.88
N ARG A 104 4.95 8.10 6.53
CA ARG A 104 5.39 9.11 7.49
C ARG A 104 4.24 9.68 8.33
N ASP A 105 3.11 9.98 7.70
CA ASP A 105 2.04 10.76 8.31
C ASP A 105 0.91 9.88 8.85
N TYR A 106 0.79 8.62 8.41
CA TYR A 106 -0.33 7.74 8.77
C TYR A 106 0.09 6.39 9.36
N ILE A 107 1.14 5.74 8.84
CA ILE A 107 1.58 4.43 9.37
C ILE A 107 2.46 4.59 10.61
N ARG A 108 3.37 5.57 10.61
CA ARG A 108 4.29 5.80 11.72
C ARG A 108 3.62 6.16 13.04
N PRO A 109 2.53 6.96 13.11
CA PRO A 109 1.79 7.16 14.35
C PRO A 109 1.26 5.84 14.94
N VAL A 110 0.73 4.94 14.09
CA VAL A 110 0.27 3.62 14.53
C VAL A 110 1.44 2.80 15.06
N ALA A 111 2.54 2.74 14.31
CA ALA A 111 3.73 2.00 14.73
C ALA A 111 4.33 2.54 16.04
N ALA A 112 4.31 3.86 16.25
CA ALA A 112 4.78 4.48 17.49
C ALA A 112 4.01 4.00 18.72
N VAL A 113 2.69 3.79 18.60
CA VAL A 113 1.83 3.29 19.67
C VAL A 113 1.96 1.78 19.86
N LEU A 114 1.98 1.01 18.77
CA LEU A 114 1.99 -0.45 18.84
C LEU A 114 3.39 -1.03 19.13
N PHE A 115 4.46 -0.32 18.75
CA PHE A 115 5.83 -0.79 18.88
C PHE A 115 6.76 0.27 19.51
N PRO A 116 6.43 0.78 20.72
CA PRO A 116 7.24 1.80 21.37
C PRO A 116 8.65 1.31 21.69
N GLU A 117 8.81 0.04 22.03
CA GLU A 117 10.10 -0.58 22.37
C GLU A 117 10.98 -0.86 21.15
N PHE A 118 10.39 -0.92 19.94
CA PHE A 118 11.09 -1.22 18.69
C PHE A 118 11.29 0.02 17.81
N GLY A 119 11.15 1.21 18.40
CA GLY A 119 11.36 2.46 17.68
C GLY A 119 10.31 2.72 16.59
N GLY A 120 9.06 2.32 16.79
CA GLY A 120 7.98 2.54 15.81
C GLY A 120 7.79 4.02 15.41
N ALA A 121 8.21 4.96 16.26
CA ALA A 121 8.23 6.39 15.95
C ALA A 121 9.34 6.82 14.96
N SER A 122 10.28 5.94 14.62
CA SER A 122 11.48 6.25 13.82
C SER A 122 11.40 5.80 12.35
N LEU A 123 10.25 5.31 11.88
CA LEU A 123 10.07 4.88 10.49
C LEU A 123 10.38 6.03 9.51
N ASP A 124 11.38 5.84 8.66
CA ASP A 124 11.88 6.84 7.71
C ASP A 124 11.99 6.30 6.27
N ARG A 125 11.80 4.99 6.07
CA ARG A 125 11.93 4.30 4.80
C ARG A 125 10.81 3.31 4.57
N GLN A 126 10.33 3.27 3.33
CA GLN A 126 9.39 2.25 2.84
C GLN A 126 9.95 1.56 1.59
N GLN A 127 9.48 0.33 1.38
CA GLN A 127 9.56 -0.38 0.11
C GLN A 127 8.18 -0.98 -0.20
N SER A 128 7.44 -0.34 -1.11
CA SER A 128 6.10 -0.78 -1.49
C SER A 128 6.07 -1.49 -2.85
N PHE A 129 5.31 -2.57 -2.90
CA PHE A 129 5.02 -3.33 -4.11
C PHE A 129 3.61 -3.93 -4.03
N ALA A 130 2.98 -4.12 -5.18
CA ALA A 130 1.77 -4.93 -5.32
C ALA A 130 2.17 -6.32 -5.83
N LEU A 131 1.55 -7.37 -5.29
CA LEU A 131 1.69 -8.74 -5.79
C LEU A 131 0.33 -9.21 -6.27
N MET A 132 0.30 -9.91 -7.40
CA MET A 132 -0.90 -10.64 -7.82
C MET A 132 -0.64 -12.13 -7.68
N TYR A 133 -1.57 -12.78 -7.01
CA TYR A 133 -1.56 -14.21 -6.84
C TYR A 133 -2.67 -14.80 -7.70
N GLY A 134 -2.31 -15.66 -8.65
CA GLY A 134 -3.24 -16.35 -9.54
C GLY A 134 -2.63 -17.65 -10.03
N TYR A 135 -3.48 -18.59 -10.46
CA TYR A 135 -3.01 -19.81 -11.12
C TYR A 135 -2.50 -19.44 -12.52
N ILE A 136 -1.19 -19.53 -12.73
CA ILE A 136 -0.63 -19.74 -14.07
C ILE A 136 -1.11 -21.09 -14.60
N GLY A 137 -2.19 -21.07 -15.38
CA GLY A 137 -2.47 -22.16 -16.30
C GLY A 137 -1.38 -22.20 -17.36
N TYR A 138 -0.58 -23.26 -17.39
CA TYR A 138 0.20 -23.57 -18.59
C TYR A 138 -0.77 -23.64 -19.78
N PRO A 139 -0.45 -23.05 -20.94
CA PRO A 139 -1.26 -23.27 -22.13
C PRO A 139 -1.25 -24.78 -22.43
N GLU A 140 -2.41 -25.41 -22.46
CA GLU A 140 -2.53 -26.77 -22.97
C GLU A 140 -2.03 -26.78 -24.42
N GLY A 141 -1.09 -27.69 -24.68
CA GLY A 141 -0.43 -27.85 -25.98
C GLY A 141 -1.29 -28.50 -27.05
#